data_AF-Q1N6F8-F1
#
_entry.id   AF-Q1N6F8-F1
#
_cell.length_a   1.000
_cell.length_b   1.000
_cell.length_c   1.000
_cell.angle_alpha   90.00
_cell.angle_beta   90.00
_cell.angle_gamma   90.00
#
_symmetry.space_group_name_H-M   'P 1'
#
loop_
_entity.id
_entity.type
_entity.pdbx_description
1 polymer ?
#
loop_
_entity_poly.entity_id
_entity_poly.type
_entity_poly.pdbx_seq_one_letter_code
_entity_poly.pdbx_strand_id
1 'polypeptide(L)'
;MKDDILLGKETEYKSEYDQSLIYPIERAGNRAKLEGIDDSLNNGLGFYGYDLWTGYEISWLNQKGKPQVAIAEFIIPCDSSNIVESKSFKLYLNSFNNTRFDDADEVQALMQKDLSQGFGADVDVRFYSVEQYPLAQSLTGECIDDEDITVKDYAPTPSLLSFSDESTQEILISHLLKSNCPVTNQPDWATVVIDYKGSKIDRAALLAYIISYRNHDDFHEHCVEQMFTDLWRLGAFDSLTVTARYTRRGGLDINPMRSSRSAISVKDMVGRLPRQ
;
A
#
# COMPACT_ATOMS: atom_id res chain seq x y z
N MET A 1 -20.84 -12.25 2.52
CA MET A 1 -19.61 -11.43 2.53
C MET A 1 -19.75 -10.10 3.27
N LYS A 2 -20.95 -9.53 3.50
CA LYS A 2 -21.08 -8.26 4.25
C LYS A 2 -21.14 -8.39 5.79
N ASP A 3 -21.38 -9.59 6.33
CA ASP A 3 -21.69 -9.75 7.76
C ASP A 3 -20.48 -10.02 8.69
N ASP A 4 -19.31 -10.37 8.13
CA ASP A 4 -18.09 -10.67 8.91
C ASP A 4 -17.12 -9.49 9.02
N ILE A 5 -17.38 -8.39 8.33
CA ILE A 5 -16.56 -7.20 8.44
C ILE A 5 -16.90 -6.51 9.77
N LEU A 6 -15.92 -6.38 10.67
CA LEU A 6 -16.04 -5.72 12.00
C LEU A 6 -16.40 -4.22 11.92
N LEU A 7 -16.66 -3.70 10.73
CA LEU A 7 -16.89 -2.29 10.47
C LEU A 7 -18.39 -1.96 10.60
N GLY A 8 -18.72 -1.00 11.46
CA GLY A 8 -20.11 -0.63 11.82
C GLY A 8 -20.67 -1.31 13.08
N LYS A 9 -19.95 -2.26 13.69
CA LYS A 9 -20.30 -2.87 14.98
C LYS A 9 -19.58 -2.18 16.15
N GLU A 10 -20.25 -2.03 17.30
CA GLU A 10 -19.59 -1.58 18.54
C GLU A 10 -18.38 -2.45 18.81
N THR A 11 -17.22 -1.82 19.00
CA THR A 11 -15.96 -2.52 19.21
C THR A 11 -15.55 -2.32 20.67
N GLU A 12 -15.60 -3.39 21.47
CA GLU A 12 -14.98 -3.38 22.80
C GLU A 12 -13.45 -3.31 22.62
N TYR A 13 -12.83 -2.30 23.22
CA TYR A 13 -11.37 -2.22 23.28
C TYR A 13 -10.86 -3.35 24.19
N LYS A 14 -10.11 -4.28 23.61
CA LYS A 14 -9.40 -5.29 24.40
C LYS A 14 -8.20 -4.64 25.07
N SER A 15 -8.07 -4.85 26.38
CA SER A 15 -7.00 -4.30 27.21
C SER A 15 -5.75 -5.18 27.26
N GLU A 16 -5.74 -6.31 26.58
CA GLU A 16 -4.65 -7.28 26.58
C GLU A 16 -4.45 -7.83 25.17
N TYR A 17 -3.25 -8.35 24.91
CA TYR A 17 -2.81 -8.86 23.61
C TYR A 17 -3.77 -9.91 23.06
N ASP A 18 -4.11 -9.77 21.77
CA ASP A 18 -5.01 -10.70 21.11
C ASP A 18 -4.73 -10.85 19.60
N GLN A 19 -4.12 -11.98 19.25
CA GLN A 19 -3.86 -12.37 17.85
C GLN A 19 -5.13 -12.55 17.02
N SER A 20 -6.25 -12.96 17.63
CA SER A 20 -7.49 -13.31 16.91
C SER A 20 -8.16 -12.11 16.24
N LEU A 21 -7.69 -10.89 16.55
CA LEU A 21 -8.15 -9.65 15.92
C LEU A 21 -7.68 -9.51 14.46
N ILE A 22 -6.65 -10.23 14.04
CA ILE A 22 -6.16 -10.18 12.66
C ILE A 22 -7.21 -10.78 11.71
N TYR A 23 -7.73 -9.96 10.80
CA TYR A 23 -8.70 -10.38 9.81
C TYR A 23 -8.09 -10.40 8.39
N PRO A 24 -7.68 -11.59 7.90
CA PRO A 24 -7.12 -11.72 6.56
C PRO A 24 -8.21 -11.66 5.47
N ILE A 25 -7.87 -11.08 4.33
CA ILE A 25 -8.70 -11.03 3.12
C ILE A 25 -7.87 -11.57 1.96
N GLU A 26 -8.36 -12.61 1.29
CA GLU A 26 -7.65 -13.23 0.16
C GLU A 26 -7.43 -12.25 -0.99
N ARG A 27 -6.19 -12.18 -1.50
CA ARG A 27 -5.86 -11.36 -2.68
C ARG A 27 -6.49 -11.90 -3.96
N ALA A 28 -6.66 -13.23 -4.03
CA ALA A 28 -7.12 -13.94 -5.22
C ALA A 28 -8.45 -13.40 -5.76
N GLY A 29 -9.39 -13.05 -4.87
CA GLY A 29 -10.70 -12.54 -5.28
C GLY A 29 -10.66 -11.22 -6.04
N ASN A 30 -9.76 -10.31 -5.66
CA ASN A 30 -9.55 -9.05 -6.39
C ASN A 30 -8.65 -9.25 -7.61
N ARG A 31 -7.57 -10.03 -7.48
CA ARG A 31 -6.67 -10.33 -8.61
C ARG A 31 -7.35 -11.03 -9.78
N ALA A 32 -8.39 -11.83 -9.52
CA ALA A 32 -9.21 -12.43 -10.57
C ALA A 32 -9.95 -11.40 -11.46
N LYS A 33 -10.04 -10.14 -11.03
CA LYS A 33 -10.63 -9.04 -11.80
C LYS A 33 -9.61 -8.28 -12.65
N LEU A 34 -8.31 -8.51 -12.44
CA LEU A 34 -7.26 -7.91 -13.24
C LEU A 34 -7.27 -8.55 -14.64
N GLU A 35 -7.06 -7.74 -15.66
CA GLU A 35 -7.07 -8.21 -17.03
C GLU A 35 -5.66 -8.17 -17.66
N GLY A 36 -5.31 -9.22 -18.41
CA GLY A 36 -4.05 -9.33 -19.13
C GLY A 36 -2.82 -9.26 -18.24
N ILE A 37 -2.89 -9.99 -17.13
CA ILE A 37 -1.74 -10.41 -16.34
C ILE A 37 -0.72 -11.08 -17.26
N ASP A 38 0.55 -10.67 -17.15
CA ASP A 38 1.66 -11.31 -17.83
C ASP A 38 2.13 -12.52 -17.03
N ASP A 39 1.63 -13.70 -17.40
CA ASP A 39 1.94 -14.94 -16.69
C ASP A 39 3.44 -15.33 -16.74
N SER A 40 4.24 -14.67 -17.60
CA SER A 40 5.69 -14.88 -17.64
C SER A 40 6.42 -14.17 -16.48
N LEU A 41 5.79 -13.17 -15.85
CA LEU A 41 6.34 -12.45 -14.71
C LEU A 41 6.01 -13.13 -13.39
N ASN A 42 7.02 -13.28 -12.54
CA ASN A 42 6.92 -13.75 -11.16
C ASN A 42 6.03 -15.00 -10.98
N ASN A 43 6.32 -16.07 -11.73
CA ASN A 43 5.60 -17.35 -11.63
C ASN A 43 4.08 -17.25 -11.83
N GLY A 44 3.62 -16.37 -12.73
CA GLY A 44 2.20 -16.18 -13.02
C GLY A 44 1.52 -15.09 -12.19
N LEU A 45 2.24 -14.40 -11.29
CA LEU A 45 1.65 -13.31 -10.52
C LEU A 45 1.49 -12.02 -11.35
N GLY A 46 2.28 -11.84 -12.40
CA GLY A 46 2.24 -10.64 -13.26
C GLY A 46 3.09 -9.47 -12.77
N PHE A 47 3.59 -9.52 -11.53
CA PHE A 47 4.43 -8.46 -10.95
C PHE A 47 5.21 -8.97 -9.73
N TYR A 48 6.31 -8.28 -9.43
CA TYR A 48 7.03 -8.31 -8.16
C TYR A 48 6.62 -7.09 -7.32
N GLY A 49 6.91 -7.08 -6.02
CA GLY A 49 6.52 -5.97 -5.16
C GLY A 49 6.30 -6.32 -3.70
N TYR A 50 5.79 -5.34 -2.98
CA TYR A 50 5.40 -5.45 -1.59
C TYR A 50 4.34 -4.40 -1.24
N ASP A 51 3.69 -4.57 -0.09
CA ASP A 51 2.92 -3.54 0.58
C ASP A 51 3.69 -3.09 1.82
N LEU A 52 4.12 -1.84 1.85
CA LEU A 52 4.79 -1.26 3.01
C LEU A 52 3.76 -0.54 3.87
N TRP A 53 3.53 -1.03 5.08
CA TRP A 53 2.66 -0.38 6.05
C TRP A 53 3.51 0.36 7.09
N THR A 54 3.08 1.57 7.45
CA THR A 54 3.70 2.31 8.56
C THR A 54 2.72 2.41 9.72
N GLY A 55 3.06 1.81 10.85
CA GLY A 55 2.36 1.96 12.13
C GLY A 55 2.98 3.07 12.95
N TYR A 56 2.26 4.18 13.10
CA TYR A 56 2.73 5.35 13.85
C TYR A 56 2.35 5.33 15.32
N GLU A 57 1.46 4.42 15.72
CA GLU A 57 0.85 4.34 17.04
C GLU A 57 1.22 3.01 17.74
N ILE A 58 2.49 2.59 17.65
CA ILE A 58 2.96 1.36 18.32
C ILE A 58 3.31 1.67 19.77
N SER A 59 2.64 0.99 20.71
CA SER A 59 2.86 1.17 22.15
C SER A 59 2.62 -0.13 22.92
N TRP A 60 3.37 -0.32 24.00
CA TRP A 60 3.21 -1.42 24.95
C TRP A 60 3.72 -1.05 26.34
N LEU A 61 3.60 -1.93 27.33
CA LEU A 61 4.18 -1.73 28.66
C LEU A 61 5.44 -2.58 28.84
N ASN A 62 6.46 -2.05 29.50
CA ASN A 62 7.54 -2.92 30.01
C ASN A 62 7.08 -3.67 31.27
N GLN A 63 7.91 -4.59 31.79
CA GLN A 63 7.59 -5.35 33.02
C GLN A 63 7.22 -4.50 34.24
N LYS A 64 7.68 -3.24 34.31
CA LYS A 64 7.35 -2.29 35.40
C LYS A 64 6.10 -1.47 35.14
N GLY A 65 5.46 -1.62 33.98
CA GLY A 65 4.24 -0.91 33.61
C GLY A 65 4.49 0.47 33.00
N LYS A 66 5.74 0.75 32.61
CA LYS A 66 6.08 2.00 31.92
C LYS A 66 5.75 1.84 30.43
N PRO A 67 4.96 2.74 29.83
CA PRO A 67 4.73 2.76 28.39
C PRO A 67 6.03 2.88 27.59
N GLN A 68 6.13 2.08 26.55
CA GLN A 68 7.14 2.14 25.50
C GLN A 68 6.43 2.53 24.19
N VAL A 69 7.13 3.21 23.29
CA VAL A 69 6.59 3.63 21.99
C VAL A 69 7.61 3.39 20.89
N ALA A 70 7.10 3.09 19.69
CA ALA A 70 7.89 2.96 18.48
C ALA A 70 7.09 3.42 17.25
N ILE A 71 7.79 3.61 16.13
CA ILE A 71 7.18 3.55 14.80
C ILE A 71 7.60 2.21 14.20
N ALA A 72 6.68 1.51 13.56
CA ALA A 72 6.96 0.25 12.89
C ALA A 72 6.72 0.34 11.38
N GLU A 73 7.61 -0.26 10.61
CA GLU A 73 7.36 -0.61 9.22
C GLU A 73 7.09 -2.11 9.12
N PHE A 74 6.04 -2.46 8.39
CA PHE A 74 5.69 -3.85 8.05
C PHE A 74 5.80 -3.99 6.54
N ILE A 75 6.67 -4.87 6.06
CA ILE A 75 6.90 -5.10 4.64
C ILE A 75 6.31 -6.45 4.29
N ILE A 76 5.20 -6.42 3.58
CA ILE A 76 4.45 -7.61 3.20
C ILE A 76 4.76 -7.92 1.74
N PRO A 77 5.33 -9.09 1.41
CA PRO A 77 5.55 -9.51 0.03
C PRO A 77 4.25 -9.49 -0.79
N CYS A 78 4.30 -9.02 -2.04
CA CYS A 78 3.08 -8.97 -2.87
C CYS A 78 2.56 -10.37 -3.24
N ASP A 79 3.36 -11.42 -3.10
CA ASP A 79 2.95 -12.82 -3.30
C ASP A 79 2.30 -13.45 -2.05
N SER A 80 2.08 -12.67 -0.99
CA SER A 80 1.27 -13.11 0.16
C SER A 80 -0.14 -13.52 -0.27
N SER A 81 -0.69 -14.58 0.33
CA SER A 81 -2.03 -15.07 -0.02
C SER A 81 -3.13 -14.08 0.34
N ASN A 82 -2.91 -13.32 1.42
CA ASN A 82 -3.88 -12.37 1.97
C ASN A 82 -3.31 -10.95 2.02
N ILE A 83 -4.19 -9.96 2.02
CA ILE A 83 -4.00 -8.69 2.75
C ILE A 83 -4.62 -8.82 4.15
N VAL A 84 -4.36 -7.88 5.04
CA VAL A 84 -5.05 -7.77 6.34
C VAL A 84 -5.89 -6.50 6.34
N GLU A 85 -7.15 -6.61 6.80
CA GLU A 85 -8.05 -5.46 6.87
C GLU A 85 -7.53 -4.41 7.87
N SER A 86 -7.44 -3.15 7.45
CA SER A 86 -6.73 -2.11 8.20
C SER A 86 -7.29 -1.83 9.60
N LYS A 87 -8.62 -1.91 9.80
CA LYS A 87 -9.22 -1.75 11.13
C LYS A 87 -8.84 -2.94 12.03
N SER A 88 -8.88 -4.16 11.51
CA SER A 88 -8.47 -5.38 12.22
C SER A 88 -6.99 -5.30 12.66
N PHE A 89 -6.12 -4.82 11.76
CA PHE A 89 -4.71 -4.61 12.06
C PHE A 89 -4.53 -3.54 13.15
N LYS A 90 -5.25 -2.42 13.07
CA LYS A 90 -5.24 -1.41 14.15
C LYS A 90 -5.67 -1.99 15.49
N LEU A 91 -6.73 -2.79 15.53
CA LEU A 91 -7.22 -3.40 16.77
C LEU A 91 -6.20 -4.39 17.33
N TYR A 92 -5.56 -5.19 16.47
CA TYR A 92 -4.44 -6.05 16.84
C TYR A 92 -3.31 -5.25 17.48
N LEU A 93 -2.85 -4.16 16.86
CA LEU A 93 -1.79 -3.30 17.42
C LEU A 93 -2.21 -2.67 18.76
N ASN A 94 -3.47 -2.22 18.87
CA ASN A 94 -3.99 -1.65 20.11
C ASN A 94 -4.02 -2.65 21.28
N SER A 95 -4.10 -3.95 21.01
CA SER A 95 -4.06 -5.00 22.05
C SER A 95 -2.72 -5.02 22.80
N PHE A 96 -1.65 -4.46 22.22
CA PHE A 96 -0.34 -4.34 22.88
C PHE A 96 -0.30 -3.21 23.92
N ASN A 97 -1.14 -2.18 23.79
CA ASN A 97 -1.01 -0.91 24.54
C ASN A 97 -0.92 -1.07 26.07
N ASN A 98 -1.62 -2.05 26.63
CA ASN A 98 -1.67 -2.34 28.06
C ASN A 98 -1.02 -3.71 28.41
N THR A 99 -0.43 -4.38 27.42
CA THR A 99 0.23 -5.67 27.60
C THR A 99 1.69 -5.48 27.98
N ARG A 100 2.19 -6.31 28.90
CA ARG A 100 3.58 -6.26 29.39
C ARG A 100 4.47 -7.19 28.59
N PHE A 101 5.60 -6.65 28.15
CA PHE A 101 6.68 -7.38 27.47
C PHE A 101 8.02 -7.06 28.14
N ASP A 102 8.99 -7.95 27.96
CA ASP A 102 10.35 -7.79 28.50
C ASP A 102 11.10 -6.67 27.80
N ASP A 103 11.05 -6.64 26.47
CA ASP A 103 11.72 -5.66 25.63
C ASP A 103 11.03 -5.45 24.28
N ALA A 104 11.65 -4.64 23.41
CA ALA A 104 11.13 -4.34 22.08
C ALA A 104 11.31 -5.50 21.09
N ASP A 105 12.32 -6.35 21.29
CA ASP A 105 12.64 -7.46 20.39
C ASP A 105 11.56 -8.54 20.53
N GLU A 106 11.07 -8.80 21.75
CA GLU A 106 9.93 -9.69 22.00
C GLU A 106 8.67 -9.21 21.24
N VAL A 107 8.35 -7.92 21.33
CA VAL A 107 7.18 -7.33 20.65
C VAL A 107 7.33 -7.42 19.13
N GLN A 108 8.50 -7.06 18.60
CA GLN A 108 8.78 -7.13 17.17
C GLN A 108 8.67 -8.57 16.64
N ALA A 109 9.24 -9.54 17.34
CA ALA A 109 9.19 -10.95 16.97
C ALA A 109 7.76 -11.51 17.01
N LEU A 110 6.96 -11.10 18.00
CA LEU A 110 5.55 -11.51 18.11
C LEU A 110 4.73 -10.93 16.94
N MET A 111 4.87 -9.63 16.67
CA MET A 111 4.22 -9.00 15.51
C MET A 111 4.60 -9.66 14.20
N GLN A 112 5.89 -9.94 13.99
CA GLN A 112 6.36 -10.63 12.79
C GLN A 112 5.71 -12.00 12.64
N LYS A 113 5.69 -12.81 13.70
CA LYS A 113 5.07 -14.14 13.67
C LYS A 113 3.58 -14.08 13.34
N ASP A 114 2.83 -13.26 14.07
CA ASP A 114 1.37 -13.22 13.96
C ASP A 114 0.91 -12.66 12.62
N LEU A 115 1.56 -11.58 12.17
CA LEU A 115 1.25 -10.95 10.89
C LEU A 115 1.67 -11.84 9.74
N SER A 116 2.81 -12.54 9.83
CA SER A 116 3.18 -13.53 8.81
C SER A 116 2.13 -14.62 8.66
N GLN A 117 1.55 -15.08 9.77
CA GLN A 117 0.42 -16.01 9.74
C GLN A 117 -0.83 -15.39 9.09
N GLY A 118 -1.16 -14.13 9.41
CA GLY A 118 -2.31 -13.43 8.84
C GLY A 118 -2.19 -13.18 7.34
N PHE A 119 -1.07 -12.61 6.90
CA PHE A 119 -0.79 -12.33 5.49
C PHE A 119 -0.52 -13.59 4.67
N GLY A 120 -0.10 -14.69 5.31
CA GLY A 120 0.24 -15.95 4.65
C GLY A 120 1.57 -15.88 3.89
N ALA A 121 2.50 -15.05 4.35
CA ALA A 121 3.87 -14.90 3.85
C ALA A 121 4.77 -14.32 4.94
N ASP A 122 6.09 -14.42 4.78
CA ASP A 122 7.04 -13.86 5.73
C ASP A 122 7.02 -12.32 5.67
N VAL A 123 6.50 -11.69 6.74
CA VAL A 123 6.47 -10.23 6.90
C VAL A 123 7.74 -9.76 7.59
N ASP A 124 8.43 -8.76 7.02
CA ASP A 124 9.55 -8.10 7.69
C ASP A 124 9.01 -6.94 8.55
N VAL A 125 9.34 -6.95 9.85
CA VAL A 125 8.91 -5.94 10.82
C VAL A 125 10.11 -5.18 11.33
N ARG A 126 10.10 -3.86 11.20
CA ARG A 126 11.21 -2.99 11.58
C ARG A 126 10.73 -1.92 12.55
N PHE A 127 11.39 -1.83 13.70
CA PHE A 127 11.13 -0.78 14.67
C PHE A 127 12.09 0.40 14.52
N TYR A 128 11.53 1.59 14.70
CA TYR A 128 12.24 2.85 14.76
C TYR A 128 11.87 3.56 16.04
N SER A 129 12.86 4.18 16.69
CA SER A 129 12.54 5.17 17.71
C SER A 129 11.90 6.40 17.06
N VAL A 130 11.06 7.12 17.82
CA VAL A 130 10.33 8.30 17.32
C VAL A 130 11.27 9.35 16.72
N GLU A 131 12.47 9.50 17.28
CA GLU A 131 13.47 10.48 16.82
C GLU A 131 14.25 10.03 15.57
N GLN A 132 14.24 8.73 15.27
CA GLN A 132 15.02 8.14 14.17
C GLN A 132 14.18 7.83 12.93
N TYR A 133 12.84 7.89 13.02
CA TYR A 133 12.00 7.64 11.84
C TYR A 133 12.18 8.79 10.83
N PRO A 134 12.65 8.49 9.61
CA PRO A 134 13.03 9.52 8.66
C PRO A 134 11.80 10.20 8.04
N LEU A 135 11.98 11.46 7.65
CA LEU A 135 11.10 12.09 6.68
C LEU A 135 11.61 11.71 5.28
N ALA A 136 10.70 11.42 4.36
CA ALA A 136 11.12 11.16 2.98
C ALA A 136 11.82 12.41 2.44
N GLN A 137 12.92 12.19 1.70
CA GLN A 137 13.47 13.25 0.85
C GLN A 137 12.45 13.57 -0.26
N SER A 138 12.56 14.75 -0.87
CA SER A 138 11.72 15.12 -2.00
C SER A 138 11.76 14.01 -3.06
N LEU A 139 10.58 13.58 -3.52
CA LEU A 139 10.47 12.63 -4.61
C LEU A 139 11.19 13.20 -5.84
N THR A 140 11.97 12.36 -6.52
CA THR A 140 12.65 12.73 -7.76
C THR A 140 11.80 12.28 -8.93
N GLY A 141 11.36 13.21 -9.77
CA GLY A 141 10.51 12.95 -10.92
C GLY A 141 9.78 14.20 -11.40
N GLU A 142 9.09 14.09 -12.52
CA GLU A 142 8.22 15.12 -13.09
C GLU A 142 6.83 15.01 -12.45
N CYS A 143 6.37 16.08 -11.80
CA CYS A 143 4.97 16.16 -11.35
C CYS A 143 4.09 16.53 -12.54
N ILE A 144 3.08 15.72 -12.81
CA ILE A 144 2.17 15.91 -13.96
C ILE A 144 0.85 16.59 -13.56
N ASP A 145 0.71 17.04 -12.30
CA ASP A 145 -0.55 17.57 -11.77
C ASP A 145 -0.98 18.91 -12.39
N ASP A 146 -0.05 19.63 -13.04
CA ASP A 146 -0.30 20.95 -13.65
C ASP A 146 -0.76 20.87 -15.12
N GLU A 147 -0.97 19.67 -15.67
CA GLU A 147 -1.51 19.47 -17.03
C GLU A 147 -2.93 20.06 -17.16
N ASP A 148 -3.15 20.88 -18.20
CA ASP A 148 -4.44 21.50 -18.48
C ASP A 148 -5.36 20.53 -19.24
N ILE A 149 -6.18 19.79 -18.49
CA ILE A 149 -7.05 18.73 -19.03
C ILE A 149 -8.51 18.90 -18.65
N THR A 150 -9.40 18.35 -19.50
CA THR A 150 -10.81 18.16 -19.15
C THR A 150 -11.05 16.71 -18.74
N VAL A 151 -11.45 16.49 -17.50
CA VAL A 151 -11.77 15.16 -16.97
C VAL A 151 -13.28 14.87 -17.07
N LYS A 152 -13.64 13.71 -17.63
CA LYS A 152 -15.04 13.27 -17.78
C LYS A 152 -15.33 11.95 -17.05
N ASP A 153 -14.34 11.08 -16.97
CA ASP A 153 -14.46 9.75 -16.37
C ASP A 153 -13.94 9.76 -14.93
N TYR A 154 -14.74 9.21 -14.01
CA TYR A 154 -14.41 9.09 -12.59
C TYR A 154 -14.56 7.64 -12.09
N ALA A 155 -14.47 6.70 -13.04
CA ALA A 155 -14.23 5.28 -12.79
C ALA A 155 -12.98 4.85 -13.59
N PRO A 156 -12.16 3.88 -13.10
CA PRO A 156 -10.92 3.47 -13.74
C PRO A 156 -11.13 3.11 -15.21
N THR A 157 -10.52 3.88 -16.11
CA THR A 157 -10.76 3.77 -17.55
C THR A 157 -9.42 3.60 -18.30
N PRO A 158 -8.95 2.36 -18.50
CA PRO A 158 -7.64 2.09 -19.11
C PRO A 158 -7.51 2.64 -20.53
N SER A 159 -8.62 2.77 -21.27
CA SER A 159 -8.62 3.33 -22.62
C SER A 159 -8.31 4.83 -22.70
N LEU A 160 -8.19 5.52 -21.55
CA LEU A 160 -7.67 6.88 -21.49
C LEU A 160 -6.16 6.93 -21.72
N LEU A 161 -5.44 5.85 -21.42
CA LEU A 161 -3.98 5.80 -21.54
C LEU A 161 -3.55 5.91 -23.01
N SER A 162 -2.51 6.70 -23.22
CA SER A 162 -1.91 6.91 -24.54
C SER A 162 -0.40 6.93 -24.43
N PHE A 163 0.25 6.38 -25.45
CA PHE A 163 1.69 6.20 -25.51
C PHE A 163 2.17 6.60 -26.91
N SER A 164 3.38 7.13 -26.98
CA SER A 164 4.06 7.39 -28.25
C SER A 164 5.06 6.28 -28.60
N ASP A 165 5.49 6.25 -29.86
CA ASP A 165 6.54 5.33 -30.34
C ASP A 165 7.94 5.71 -29.83
N GLU A 166 8.09 6.86 -29.16
CA GLU A 166 9.35 7.28 -28.54
C GLU A 166 9.65 6.42 -27.30
N SER A 167 10.87 5.88 -27.21
CA SER A 167 11.34 5.19 -26.01
C SER A 167 12.05 6.18 -25.08
N THR A 168 11.67 6.17 -23.79
CA THR A 168 12.23 7.04 -22.76
C THR A 168 12.46 6.28 -21.45
N GLN A 169 13.10 6.94 -20.49
CA GLN A 169 13.18 6.50 -19.09
C GLN A 169 12.85 7.69 -18.19
N GLU A 170 11.73 7.60 -17.48
CA GLU A 170 11.15 8.73 -16.75
C GLU A 170 10.56 8.27 -15.42
N ILE A 171 10.48 9.21 -14.47
CA ILE A 171 9.71 9.05 -13.24
C ILE A 171 8.64 10.13 -13.25
N LEU A 172 7.38 9.71 -13.31
CA LEU A 172 6.20 10.59 -13.28
C LEU A 172 5.53 10.49 -11.91
N ILE A 173 5.09 11.63 -11.39
CA ILE A 173 4.51 11.76 -10.06
C ILE A 173 3.16 12.46 -10.18
N SER A 174 2.15 11.98 -9.46
CA SER A 174 0.91 12.71 -9.25
C SER A 174 0.48 12.65 -7.78
N HIS A 175 0.07 13.79 -7.22
CA HIS A 175 -0.52 13.87 -5.89
C HIS A 175 -2.04 13.78 -5.89
N LEU A 176 -2.66 13.58 -7.07
CA LEU A 176 -4.11 13.63 -7.26
C LEU A 176 -4.80 12.27 -7.19
N LEU A 177 -4.07 11.18 -6.93
CA LEU A 177 -4.67 9.87 -6.72
C LEU A 177 -5.60 9.92 -5.51
N LYS A 178 -6.88 9.63 -5.77
CA LYS A 178 -7.91 9.46 -4.76
C LYS A 178 -8.75 8.26 -5.16
N SER A 179 -9.09 7.41 -4.20
CA SER A 179 -10.11 6.35 -4.33
C SER A 179 -11.05 6.41 -3.12
N ASN A 180 -11.90 5.42 -2.94
CA ASN A 180 -12.73 5.24 -1.77
C ASN A 180 -12.48 3.85 -1.16
N CYS A 181 -12.54 3.79 0.16
CA CYS A 181 -12.43 2.53 0.85
C CYS A 181 -13.74 1.73 0.68
N PRO A 182 -13.69 0.48 0.18
CA PRO A 182 -14.88 -0.29 -0.18
C PRO A 182 -15.75 -0.70 1.01
N VAL A 183 -15.23 -0.51 2.23
CA VAL A 183 -15.92 -0.86 3.47
C VAL A 183 -16.58 0.38 4.13
N THR A 184 -15.88 1.52 4.11
CA THR A 184 -16.28 2.74 4.83
C THR A 184 -16.90 3.81 3.93
N ASN A 185 -16.69 3.72 2.61
CA ASN A 185 -16.93 4.78 1.63
C ASN A 185 -16.21 6.11 1.93
N GLN A 186 -15.24 6.11 2.86
CA GLN A 186 -14.42 7.30 3.13
C GLN A 186 -13.38 7.47 2.03
N PRO A 187 -12.94 8.71 1.75
CA PRO A 187 -11.96 9.01 0.71
C PRO A 187 -10.54 8.60 1.09
N ASP A 188 -9.84 7.92 0.18
CA ASP A 188 -8.43 7.59 0.29
C ASP A 188 -7.61 8.53 -0.57
N TRP A 189 -6.49 9.01 -0.05
CA TRP A 189 -5.64 10.00 -0.71
C TRP A 189 -4.23 9.45 -0.84
N ALA A 190 -3.61 9.62 -2.00
CA ALA A 190 -2.27 9.14 -2.24
C ALA A 190 -1.47 10.05 -3.17
N THR A 191 -0.15 9.94 -3.03
CA THR A 191 0.76 10.27 -4.13
C THR A 191 1.07 8.98 -4.87
N VAL A 192 1.03 8.99 -6.20
CA VAL A 192 1.48 7.88 -7.05
C VAL A 192 2.75 8.27 -7.79
N VAL A 193 3.66 7.30 -7.90
CA VAL A 193 4.95 7.41 -8.58
C VAL A 193 5.05 6.28 -9.60
N ILE A 194 5.34 6.63 -10.85
CA ILE A 194 5.48 5.71 -11.97
C ILE A 194 6.90 5.87 -12.52
N ASP A 195 7.76 4.91 -12.19
CA ASP A 195 9.13 4.79 -12.70
C ASP A 195 9.14 3.76 -13.83
N TYR A 196 9.49 4.18 -15.04
CA TYR A 196 9.41 3.31 -16.20
C TYR A 196 10.52 3.56 -17.23
N LYS A 197 10.74 2.55 -18.06
CA LYS A 197 11.52 2.62 -19.29
C LYS A 197 10.74 1.94 -20.40
N GLY A 198 10.56 2.60 -21.55
CA GLY A 198 9.79 2.08 -22.68
C GLY A 198 9.04 3.18 -23.41
N SER A 199 7.91 2.85 -24.03
CA SER A 199 7.05 3.80 -24.73
C SER A 199 6.69 4.99 -23.83
N LYS A 200 6.97 6.20 -24.31
CA LYS A 200 6.73 7.43 -23.57
C LYS A 200 5.24 7.65 -23.37
N ILE A 201 4.86 7.85 -22.11
CA ILE A 201 3.49 8.05 -21.67
C ILE A 201 3.09 9.51 -21.94
N ASP A 202 1.89 9.70 -22.51
CA ASP A 202 1.27 11.02 -22.62
C ASP A 202 0.81 11.50 -21.23
N ARG A 203 1.28 12.68 -20.80
CA ARG A 203 1.08 13.19 -19.43
C ARG A 203 -0.40 13.49 -19.15
N ALA A 204 -1.08 14.13 -20.10
CA ALA A 204 -2.49 14.48 -19.99
C ALA A 204 -3.37 13.23 -19.90
N ALA A 205 -3.11 12.22 -20.73
CA ALA A 205 -3.77 10.92 -20.72
C ALA A 205 -3.55 10.18 -19.39
N LEU A 206 -2.31 10.15 -18.90
CA LEU A 206 -1.98 9.52 -17.62
C LEU A 206 -2.65 10.23 -16.45
N LEU A 207 -2.65 11.57 -16.42
CA LEU A 207 -3.31 12.33 -15.38
C LEU A 207 -4.83 12.06 -15.38
N ALA A 208 -5.46 12.07 -16.55
CA ALA A 208 -6.88 11.73 -16.69
C ALA A 208 -7.17 10.30 -16.16
N TYR A 209 -6.31 9.33 -16.49
CA TYR A 209 -6.41 7.97 -15.98
C TYR A 209 -6.25 7.89 -14.45
N ILE A 210 -5.28 8.59 -13.86
CA ILE A 210 -5.11 8.64 -12.40
C ILE A 210 -6.35 9.25 -11.71
N ILE A 211 -6.88 10.35 -12.26
CA ILE A 211 -8.08 11.01 -11.71
C ILE A 211 -9.32 10.11 -11.89
N SER A 212 -9.34 9.21 -12.86
CA SER A 212 -10.46 8.29 -13.07
C SER A 212 -10.70 7.35 -11.87
N TYR A 213 -9.73 7.18 -10.96
CA TYR A 213 -9.93 6.45 -9.70
C TYR A 213 -10.79 7.19 -8.66
N ARG A 214 -11.13 8.48 -8.87
CA ARG A 214 -11.68 9.38 -7.84
C ARG A 214 -12.89 8.83 -7.09
N ASN A 215 -13.78 8.11 -7.77
CA ASN A 215 -14.97 7.52 -7.17
C ASN A 215 -14.93 5.98 -7.18
N HIS A 216 -13.75 5.40 -7.39
CA HIS A 216 -13.55 3.96 -7.39
C HIS A 216 -13.47 3.42 -5.97
N ASP A 217 -14.24 2.37 -5.68
CA ASP A 217 -14.27 1.71 -4.38
C ASP A 217 -13.34 0.49 -4.42
N ASP A 218 -12.17 0.57 -3.77
CA ASP A 218 -11.21 -0.53 -3.78
C ASP A 218 -10.13 -0.44 -2.69
N PHE A 219 -9.45 -1.55 -2.45
CA PHE A 219 -8.28 -1.56 -1.59
C PHE A 219 -7.08 -0.87 -2.25
N HIS A 220 -6.19 -0.30 -1.45
CA HIS A 220 -5.03 0.46 -1.92
C HIS A 220 -4.12 -0.43 -2.76
N GLU A 221 -3.90 -1.65 -2.28
CA GLU A 221 -3.12 -2.70 -2.92
C GLU A 221 -3.67 -3.01 -4.31
N HIS A 222 -4.98 -3.21 -4.42
CA HIS A 222 -5.62 -3.55 -5.70
C HIS A 222 -5.64 -2.37 -6.67
N CYS A 223 -5.80 -1.13 -6.20
CA CYS A 223 -5.67 0.06 -7.06
C CYS A 223 -4.30 0.09 -7.76
N VAL A 224 -3.22 -0.20 -7.03
CA VAL A 224 -1.85 -0.23 -7.57
C VAL A 224 -1.62 -1.44 -8.47
N GLU A 225 -2.16 -2.61 -8.13
CA GLU A 225 -2.10 -3.79 -9.00
C GLU A 225 -2.80 -3.54 -10.33
N GLN A 226 -4.00 -2.93 -10.31
CA GLN A 226 -4.73 -2.56 -11.51
C GLN A 226 -3.96 -1.54 -12.35
N MET A 227 -3.45 -0.47 -11.72
CA MET A 227 -2.67 0.55 -12.40
C MET A 227 -1.41 -0.01 -13.06
N PHE A 228 -0.69 -0.89 -12.36
CA PHE A 228 0.47 -1.58 -12.93
C PHE A 228 0.07 -2.43 -14.13
N THR A 229 -0.99 -3.24 -13.99
CA THR A 229 -1.40 -4.19 -15.03
C THR A 229 -1.91 -3.47 -16.29
N ASP A 230 -2.70 -2.41 -16.11
CA ASP A 230 -3.20 -1.58 -17.22
C ASP A 230 -2.05 -0.93 -17.99
N LEU A 231 -1.10 -0.30 -17.28
CA LEU A 231 0.09 0.29 -17.90
C LEU A 231 0.92 -0.78 -18.61
N TRP A 232 1.28 -1.88 -17.91
CA TRP A 232 2.13 -2.94 -18.45
C TRP A 232 1.56 -3.57 -19.72
N ARG A 233 0.24 -3.79 -19.75
CA ARG A 233 -0.45 -4.42 -20.88
C ARG A 233 -0.61 -3.49 -22.08
N LEU A 234 -0.86 -2.20 -21.84
CA LEU A 234 -1.19 -1.24 -22.90
C LEU A 234 0.03 -0.51 -23.46
N GLY A 235 1.10 -0.36 -22.67
CA GLY A 235 2.37 0.24 -23.09
C GLY A 235 3.45 -0.81 -23.38
N ALA A 236 4.38 -0.49 -24.29
CA ALA A 236 5.56 -1.34 -24.54
C ALA A 236 6.70 -0.93 -23.59
N PHE A 237 6.77 -1.55 -22.42
CA PHE A 237 7.76 -1.24 -21.39
C PHE A 237 8.87 -2.29 -21.28
N ASP A 238 10.12 -1.82 -21.18
CA ASP A 238 11.25 -2.64 -20.75
C ASP A 238 11.20 -2.88 -19.23
N SER A 239 10.79 -1.86 -18.49
CA SER A 239 10.61 -1.92 -17.04
C SER A 239 9.54 -0.94 -16.58
N LEU A 240 8.74 -1.35 -15.61
CA LEU A 240 7.72 -0.51 -14.99
C LEU A 240 7.72 -0.74 -13.49
N THR A 241 7.50 0.32 -12.73
CA THR A 241 7.30 0.29 -11.29
C THR A 241 6.26 1.33 -10.93
N VAL A 242 5.15 0.89 -10.34
CA VAL A 242 4.07 1.74 -9.85
C VAL A 242 4.06 1.66 -8.33
N THR A 243 4.13 2.82 -7.68
CA THR A 243 4.10 2.94 -6.23
C THR A 243 3.06 3.95 -5.82
N ALA A 244 2.15 3.60 -4.92
CA ALA A 244 1.26 4.58 -4.29
C ALA A 244 1.60 4.73 -2.81
N ARG A 245 1.54 5.96 -2.32
CA ARG A 245 1.82 6.34 -0.93
C ARG A 245 0.60 7.00 -0.33
N TYR A 246 -0.24 6.19 0.31
CA TYR A 246 -1.52 6.63 0.86
C TYR A 246 -1.34 7.37 2.20
N THR A 247 -2.25 8.28 2.50
CA THR A 247 -2.35 8.90 3.82
C THR A 247 -2.85 7.92 4.85
N ARG A 248 -2.43 8.07 6.11
CA ARG A 248 -2.84 7.16 7.18
C ARG A 248 -4.34 7.21 7.48
N ARG A 249 -4.87 6.08 7.94
CA ARG A 249 -6.17 5.98 8.63
C ARG A 249 -5.98 5.26 9.96
N GLY A 250 -6.40 5.92 11.05
CA GLY A 250 -6.34 5.34 12.38
C GLY A 250 -4.93 4.89 12.79
N GLY A 251 -3.90 5.67 12.45
CA GLY A 251 -2.52 5.39 12.86
C GLY A 251 -1.71 4.51 11.90
N LEU A 252 -2.30 4.02 10.81
CA LEU A 252 -1.65 3.15 9.82
C LEU A 252 -1.77 3.74 8.41
N ASP A 253 -0.65 3.79 7.67
CA ASP A 253 -0.67 3.99 6.22
C ASP A 253 -0.28 2.72 5.46
N ILE A 254 -0.60 2.68 4.17
CA ILE A 254 -0.30 1.57 3.26
C ILE A 254 0.35 2.14 2.01
N ASN A 255 1.44 1.52 1.60
CA ASN A 255 2.24 1.98 0.47
C ASN A 255 2.54 0.82 -0.48
N PRO A 256 1.59 0.43 -1.34
CA PRO A 256 1.78 -0.66 -2.27
C PRO A 256 2.76 -0.26 -3.37
N MET A 257 3.66 -1.18 -3.70
CA MET A 257 4.61 -1.08 -4.82
C MET A 257 4.49 -2.32 -5.68
N ARG A 258 4.37 -2.15 -6.99
CA ARG A 258 4.33 -3.23 -7.99
C ARG A 258 5.32 -2.92 -9.10
N SER A 259 6.06 -3.93 -9.56
CA SER A 259 7.20 -3.76 -10.45
C SER A 259 7.38 -4.97 -11.37
N SER A 260 7.85 -4.75 -12.60
CA SER A 260 8.30 -5.84 -13.47
C SER A 260 9.70 -6.33 -13.11
N ARG A 261 10.46 -5.57 -12.32
CA ARG A 261 11.81 -5.93 -11.82
C ARG A 261 11.72 -6.72 -10.52
N SER A 262 12.43 -7.85 -10.45
CA SER A 262 12.51 -8.70 -9.25
C SER A 262 13.37 -8.12 -8.13
N ALA A 263 14.41 -7.34 -8.47
CA ALA A 263 15.25 -6.66 -7.50
C ALA A 263 14.62 -5.31 -7.12
N ILE A 264 13.92 -5.28 -5.98
CA ILE A 264 13.28 -4.09 -5.46
C ILE A 264 13.91 -3.71 -4.11
N SER A 265 14.43 -2.50 -4.02
CA SER A 265 14.97 -1.95 -2.78
C SER A 265 13.85 -1.29 -1.98
N VAL A 266 13.66 -1.73 -0.72
CA VAL A 266 12.75 -1.07 0.23
C VAL A 266 13.35 0.22 0.79
N LYS A 267 14.68 0.37 0.72
CA LYS A 267 15.39 1.51 1.34
C LYS A 267 14.99 2.85 0.70
N ASP A 268 14.61 2.84 -0.56
CA ASP A 268 14.21 4.04 -1.30
C ASP A 268 12.77 4.48 -0.98
N MET A 269 12.04 3.65 -0.22
CA MET A 269 10.69 3.89 0.29
C MET A 269 10.68 4.25 1.78
N VAL A 270 11.84 4.37 2.43
CA VAL A 270 11.91 4.71 3.84
C VAL A 270 11.65 6.21 4.03
N GLY A 271 10.63 6.52 4.83
CA GLY A 271 10.23 7.87 5.22
C GLY A 271 8.88 8.32 4.68
N ARG A 272 8.23 9.24 5.41
CA ARG A 272 6.87 9.73 5.09
C ARG A 272 6.88 10.91 4.11
N LEU A 273 5.92 10.95 3.20
CA LEU A 273 5.59 12.13 2.38
C LEU A 273 4.81 13.18 3.19
N PRO A 274 4.70 14.44 2.72
CA PRO A 274 4.11 15.54 3.50
C PRO A 274 2.68 15.33 4.01
N ARG A 275 1.85 14.55 3.31
CA ARG A 275 0.44 14.28 3.69
C ARG A 275 0.26 13.02 4.54
N GLN A 276 1.31 12.21 4.73
CA GLN A 276 1.21 10.88 5.34
C GLN A 276 1.19 10.92 6.86
#